data_AF-A0A954CA69-F1
#
_entry.id   AF-A0A954CA69-F1
#
_cell.length_a   1.000
_cell.length_b   1.000
_cell.length_c   1.000
_cell.angle_alpha   90.00
_cell.angle_beta   90.00
_cell.angle_gamma   90.00
#
_symmetry.space_group_name_H-M   'P 1'
#
loop_
_entity.id
_entity.type
_entity.pdbx_description
1 polymer ?
#
loop_
_entity_poly.entity_id
_entity_poly.type
_entity_poly.pdbx_seq_one_letter_code
_entity_poly.pdbx_strand_id
1 'polypeptide(L)'
;MAGFERIIGFDMGGTSTDVSHYAGAYERAFETLVAGVRMRAPMMQIHTVAAGGGSILVFDGQRYRVGPESAGANPGPASYRRGGPLTVTDANVMLGRVQADYFPHVFGPDGNAPLDFHTVKRQFERLAARIHGETGDTRSPEQVAEGFLTIAIDNMANAIREISVRRGYDVTRYTLCAFGGAGGQHVCRIADALGMTSVFLHPFAGVLSAYGMGLADLRVVREQSVEAVLSDAALAEIEATLASLSEAGEAEMAAQGLPPARRRTEYRLHLRYEGTDSSLEIPFAADVRALREAFEAAHKQRFGFVMPEKALVAATAVAEVIGETEVAEEPTLPLAPAEAWPLSRRPVWAGGRWQNVPFYERDGLTPGTTVDGPAVILEATGTTVLEPGWQARMTERQHLVLTRVEELQRDHAIGTEADPVRLELFNNLFMSIAEQMGAALENTAYSVNIKERLDFSCAIFDPDGYLCANAPHMPVHLGSMGQAVRSIIRTRAATMKPGDVFAQNAPYNGGTHL
;
A
#
# COMPACT_ATOMS: atom_id res chain seq x y z
N MET A 1 -16.64 -9.88 -7.81
CA MET A 1 -15.63 -10.88 -7.37
C MET A 1 -15.85 -11.22 -5.91
N ALA A 2 -15.93 -12.51 -5.54
CA ALA A 2 -16.01 -13.11 -4.19
C ALA A 2 -16.89 -12.46 -3.07
N GLY A 3 -17.66 -11.41 -3.35
CA GLY A 3 -18.50 -10.70 -2.38
C GLY A 3 -17.81 -9.61 -1.56
N PHE A 4 -16.56 -9.22 -1.91
CA PHE A 4 -15.83 -8.19 -1.16
C PHE A 4 -16.08 -6.79 -1.75
N GLU A 5 -16.51 -5.84 -0.91
CA GLU A 5 -16.80 -4.46 -1.31
C GLU A 5 -15.69 -3.46 -0.93
N ARG A 6 -14.77 -3.87 -0.04
CA ARG A 6 -13.69 -3.05 0.51
C ARG A 6 -12.37 -3.79 0.34
N ILE A 7 -11.55 -3.30 -0.59
CA ILE A 7 -10.35 -3.98 -1.07
C ILE A 7 -9.16 -3.02 -1.00
N ILE A 8 -8.04 -3.53 -0.48
CA ILE A 8 -6.73 -2.94 -0.72
C ILE A 8 -6.04 -3.82 -1.77
N GLY A 9 -5.77 -3.25 -2.95
CA GLY A 9 -4.99 -3.92 -3.98
C GLY A 9 -3.51 -3.86 -3.65
N PHE A 10 -2.81 -4.97 -3.84
CA PHE A 10 -1.38 -5.12 -3.59
C PHE A 10 -0.76 -5.93 -4.76
N ASP A 11 -0.16 -5.22 -5.71
CA ASP A 11 0.62 -5.79 -6.81
C ASP A 11 2.07 -5.86 -6.39
N MET A 12 2.67 -7.04 -6.29
CA MET A 12 4.11 -7.14 -6.07
C MET A 12 4.79 -7.88 -7.21
N GLY A 13 5.64 -7.12 -7.91
CA GLY A 13 6.49 -7.61 -8.99
C GLY A 13 7.94 -7.82 -8.58
N GLY A 14 8.82 -7.84 -9.58
CA GLY A 14 10.27 -7.96 -9.38
C GLY A 14 10.97 -6.66 -8.95
N THR A 15 10.36 -5.50 -9.15
CA THR A 15 11.04 -4.20 -8.91
C THR A 15 10.33 -3.35 -7.88
N SER A 16 9.01 -3.30 -7.96
CA SER A 16 8.17 -2.44 -7.14
C SER A 16 6.95 -3.20 -6.64
N THR A 17 6.27 -2.56 -5.70
CA THR A 17 4.93 -2.91 -5.26
C THR A 17 4.00 -1.74 -5.54
N ASP A 18 2.85 -2.00 -6.13
CA ASP A 18 1.80 -1.01 -6.36
C ASP A 18 0.61 -1.29 -5.45
N VAL A 19 0.17 -0.26 -4.73
CA VAL A 19 -0.95 -0.36 -3.79
C VAL A 19 -2.10 0.52 -4.26
N SER A 20 -3.32 -0.02 -4.22
CA SER A 20 -4.55 0.69 -4.57
C SER A 20 -5.62 0.49 -3.51
N HIS A 21 -6.60 1.40 -3.50
CA HIS A 21 -7.78 1.32 -2.62
C HIS A 21 -9.06 1.27 -3.45
N TYR A 22 -9.99 0.42 -3.01
CA TYR A 22 -11.34 0.35 -3.57
C TYR A 22 -12.35 0.14 -2.43
N ALA A 23 -13.37 1.00 -2.40
CA ALA A 23 -14.50 0.88 -1.47
C ALA A 23 -15.80 1.33 -2.16
N GLY A 24 -16.21 0.61 -3.20
CA GLY A 24 -17.36 0.94 -4.05
C GLY A 24 -17.05 1.91 -5.19
N ALA A 25 -15.98 2.71 -5.07
CA ALA A 25 -15.45 3.56 -6.12
C ALA A 25 -13.92 3.50 -6.16
N TYR A 26 -13.35 3.86 -7.32
CA TYR A 26 -11.91 3.98 -7.50
C TYR A 26 -11.42 5.36 -7.06
N GLU A 27 -10.32 5.40 -6.32
CA GLU A 27 -9.69 6.66 -5.94
C GLU A 27 -8.88 7.26 -7.10
N ARG A 28 -8.94 8.60 -7.21
CA ARG A 28 -8.23 9.36 -8.25
C ARG A 28 -7.29 10.40 -7.66
N ALA A 29 -6.15 10.56 -8.33
CA ALA A 29 -5.18 11.63 -8.14
C ALA A 29 -5.37 12.65 -9.27
N PHE A 30 -5.55 13.92 -8.93
CA PHE A 30 -5.61 15.01 -9.92
C PHE A 30 -4.30 15.75 -10.09
N GLU A 31 -3.43 15.59 -9.09
CA GLU A 31 -2.09 16.10 -9.13
C GLU A 31 -1.16 14.99 -8.65
N THR A 32 -0.13 14.71 -9.44
CA THR A 32 0.83 13.67 -9.10
C THR A 32 2.20 14.10 -9.56
N LEU A 33 3.20 13.77 -8.75
CA LEU A 33 4.60 13.97 -9.11
C LEU A 33 5.13 12.67 -9.69
N VAL A 34 5.29 12.61 -11.01
CA VAL A 34 5.83 11.43 -11.71
C VAL A 34 7.24 11.76 -12.16
N ALA A 35 8.23 11.03 -11.65
CA ALA A 35 9.65 11.25 -11.94
C ALA A 35 10.11 12.72 -11.77
N GLY A 36 9.59 13.41 -10.74
CA GLY A 36 9.91 14.83 -10.48
C GLY A 36 9.05 15.85 -11.24
N VAL A 37 8.16 15.41 -12.15
CA VAL A 37 7.30 16.28 -12.94
C VAL A 37 5.89 16.30 -12.35
N ARG A 38 5.39 17.51 -12.03
CA ARG A 38 4.03 17.73 -11.54
C ARG A 38 3.04 17.65 -12.71
N MET A 39 2.25 16.58 -12.74
CA MET A 39 1.20 16.34 -13.73
C MET A 39 -0.15 16.73 -13.14
N ARG A 40 -0.97 17.46 -13.92
CA ARG A 40 -2.37 17.79 -13.62
C ARG A 40 -3.30 17.08 -14.59
N ALA A 41 -3.38 15.76 -14.47
CA ALA A 41 -4.29 14.93 -15.24
C ALA A 41 -4.94 13.93 -14.27
N PRO A 42 -6.26 13.64 -14.41
CA PRO A 42 -6.91 12.63 -13.59
C PRO A 42 -6.26 11.26 -13.82
N MET A 43 -5.73 10.67 -12.76
CA MET A 43 -5.11 9.34 -12.78
C MET A 43 -5.68 8.49 -11.65
N MET A 44 -5.62 7.18 -11.80
CA MET A 44 -5.88 6.28 -10.68
C MET A 44 -4.86 6.55 -9.58
N GLN A 45 -5.33 6.67 -8.34
CA GLN A 45 -4.43 6.84 -7.19
C GLN A 45 -3.79 5.50 -6.87
N ILE A 46 -2.61 5.27 -7.43
CA ILE A 46 -1.75 4.13 -7.12
C ILE A 46 -0.55 4.65 -6.35
N HIS A 47 -0.25 4.01 -5.23
CA HIS A 47 0.95 4.30 -4.46
C HIS A 47 2.01 3.22 -4.77
N THR A 48 3.12 3.63 -5.37
CA THR A 48 4.21 2.72 -5.73
C THR A 48 5.31 2.78 -4.68
N VAL A 49 5.70 1.59 -4.19
CA VAL A 49 6.78 1.39 -3.23
C VAL A 49 7.97 0.75 -3.92
N ALA A 50 9.17 1.22 -3.61
CA ALA A 50 10.44 0.63 -4.07
C ALA A 50 10.79 -0.68 -3.31
N ALA A 51 9.80 -1.56 -3.16
CA ALA A 51 9.91 -2.86 -2.52
C ALA A 51 9.32 -3.91 -3.47
N GLY A 52 10.14 -4.81 -4.01
CA GLY A 52 9.73 -5.90 -4.88
C GLY A 52 10.66 -7.10 -4.69
N GLY A 53 10.46 -8.17 -5.46
CA GLY A 53 11.30 -9.38 -5.35
C GLY A 53 12.80 -9.12 -5.57
N GLY A 54 13.14 -8.15 -6.41
CA GLY A 54 14.51 -7.76 -6.74
C GLY A 54 15.10 -6.67 -5.84
N SER A 55 14.38 -6.17 -4.82
CA SER A 55 14.93 -5.19 -3.89
C SER A 55 16.17 -5.74 -3.20
N ILE A 56 17.27 -4.99 -3.26
CA ILE A 56 18.60 -5.43 -2.82
C ILE A 56 18.69 -5.45 -1.30
N LEU A 57 19.31 -6.50 -0.75
CA LEU A 57 19.54 -6.67 0.67
C LEU A 57 20.94 -6.18 1.05
N VAL A 58 21.02 -5.19 1.94
CA VAL A 58 22.28 -4.57 2.35
C VAL A 58 22.40 -4.56 3.87
N PHE A 59 23.60 -4.84 4.37
CA PHE A 59 24.00 -4.52 5.74
C PHE A 59 25.08 -3.44 5.68
N ASP A 60 24.85 -2.33 6.37
CA ASP A 60 25.67 -1.10 6.32
C ASP A 60 26.73 -1.00 7.43
N GLY A 61 26.91 -2.08 8.21
CA GLY A 61 27.79 -2.16 9.37
C GLY A 61 27.07 -2.00 10.70
N GLN A 62 25.82 -1.51 10.70
CA GLN A 62 25.01 -1.40 11.92
C GLN A 62 23.61 -1.98 11.77
N ARG A 63 22.97 -1.79 10.62
CA ARG A 63 21.57 -2.17 10.39
C ARG A 63 21.33 -2.81 9.04
N TYR A 64 20.20 -3.50 8.94
CA TYR A 64 19.75 -4.19 7.75
C TYR A 64 18.91 -3.21 6.92
N ARG A 65 19.07 -3.21 5.59
CA ARG A 65 18.29 -2.39 4.67
C ARG A 65 17.81 -3.23 3.49
N VAL A 66 16.60 -2.92 3.02
CA VAL A 66 15.97 -3.53 1.85
C VAL A 66 15.59 -2.44 0.86
N GLY A 67 16.16 -2.48 -0.35
CA GLY A 67 15.96 -1.42 -1.33
C GLY A 67 16.60 -0.08 -0.91
N PRO A 68 16.21 1.05 -1.53
CA PRO A 68 15.24 1.16 -2.63
C PRO A 68 15.78 0.64 -3.97
N GLU A 69 17.08 0.38 -4.06
CA GLU A 69 17.69 -0.18 -5.27
C GLU A 69 17.14 -1.59 -5.56
N SER A 70 16.93 -1.87 -6.84
CA SER A 70 16.48 -3.18 -7.33
C SER A 70 17.50 -3.75 -8.31
N ALA A 71 17.73 -5.06 -8.21
CA ALA A 71 18.52 -5.81 -9.18
C ALA A 71 17.77 -6.04 -10.51
N GLY A 72 16.47 -5.72 -10.57
CA GLY A 72 15.60 -5.95 -11.73
C GLY A 72 15.58 -7.40 -12.16
N ALA A 73 15.55 -7.65 -13.48
CA ALA A 73 15.68 -8.99 -14.07
C ALA A 73 17.09 -9.29 -14.62
N ASN A 74 17.94 -8.26 -14.74
CA ASN A 74 19.31 -8.36 -15.22
C ASN A 74 20.21 -7.30 -14.52
N PRO A 75 21.19 -7.70 -13.70
CA PRO A 75 21.57 -9.09 -13.41
C PRO A 75 20.50 -9.87 -12.62
N GLY A 76 19.56 -9.18 -11.96
CA GLY A 76 18.52 -9.80 -11.15
C GLY A 76 19.03 -10.38 -9.83
N PRO A 77 18.18 -11.10 -9.09
CA PRO A 77 18.55 -11.87 -7.90
C PRO A 77 19.80 -12.75 -8.08
N ALA A 78 20.55 -12.99 -7.00
CA ALA A 78 21.72 -13.88 -7.01
C ALA A 78 21.38 -15.29 -7.53
N SER A 79 20.18 -15.77 -7.22
CA SER A 79 19.62 -17.04 -7.69
C SER A 79 19.42 -17.12 -9.20
N TYR A 80 19.41 -16.00 -9.94
CA TYR A 80 19.20 -15.98 -11.39
C TYR A 80 20.45 -16.34 -12.20
N ARG A 81 21.59 -16.63 -11.54
CA ARG A 81 22.85 -17.08 -12.15
C ARG A 81 23.50 -16.07 -13.11
N ARG A 82 23.31 -14.77 -12.85
CA ARG A 82 23.87 -13.65 -13.65
C ARG A 82 24.81 -12.74 -12.86
N GLY A 83 25.26 -13.17 -11.69
CA GLY A 83 26.17 -12.39 -10.83
C GLY A 83 25.49 -11.26 -10.05
N GLY A 84 24.18 -11.36 -9.84
CA GLY A 84 23.41 -10.38 -9.07
C GLY A 84 23.63 -10.43 -7.55
N PRO A 85 23.20 -9.38 -6.83
CA PRO A 85 23.28 -9.30 -5.37
C PRO A 85 22.20 -10.14 -4.68
N LEU A 86 22.28 -10.28 -3.35
CA LEU A 86 21.16 -10.80 -2.56
C LEU A 86 19.95 -9.86 -2.66
N THR A 87 18.77 -10.44 -2.88
CA THR A 87 17.49 -9.73 -3.01
C THR A 87 16.39 -10.39 -2.16
N VAL A 88 15.20 -9.78 -2.09
CA VAL A 88 14.02 -10.36 -1.41
C VAL A 88 13.67 -11.76 -1.95
N THR A 89 13.75 -11.97 -3.27
CA THR A 89 13.58 -13.30 -3.90
C THR A 89 14.61 -14.29 -3.37
N ASP A 90 15.87 -13.89 -3.21
CA ASP A 90 16.91 -14.76 -2.66
C ASP A 90 16.65 -15.12 -1.19
N ALA A 91 16.07 -14.21 -0.40
CA ALA A 91 15.65 -14.54 0.96
C ALA A 91 14.51 -15.59 0.96
N ASN A 92 13.53 -15.48 0.05
CA ASN A 92 12.50 -16.52 -0.11
C ASN A 92 13.09 -17.87 -0.55
N VAL A 93 14.09 -17.86 -1.44
CA VAL A 93 14.82 -19.06 -1.87
C VAL A 93 15.62 -19.67 -0.70
N MET A 94 16.32 -18.85 0.09
CA MET A 94 17.09 -19.28 1.26
C MET A 94 16.20 -19.98 2.29
N LEU A 95 14.99 -19.44 2.52
CA LEU A 95 14.04 -19.95 3.50
C LEU A 95 13.16 -21.09 2.96
N GLY A 96 13.40 -21.56 1.74
CA GLY A 96 12.62 -22.64 1.11
C GLY A 96 11.18 -22.27 0.74
N ARG A 97 10.80 -20.99 0.85
CA ARG A 97 9.49 -20.45 0.47
C ARG A 97 9.28 -20.48 -1.04
N VAL A 98 10.37 -20.25 -1.79
CA VAL A 98 10.47 -20.46 -3.23
C VAL A 98 11.45 -21.61 -3.48
N GLN A 99 11.00 -22.64 -4.18
CA GLN A 99 11.79 -23.85 -4.46
C GLN A 99 12.17 -23.90 -5.94
N ALA A 100 13.44 -24.23 -6.21
CA ALA A 100 13.94 -24.31 -7.58
C ALA A 100 13.20 -25.35 -8.43
N ASP A 101 12.79 -26.48 -7.84
CA ASP A 101 12.04 -27.55 -8.49
C ASP A 101 10.67 -27.11 -9.05
N TYR A 102 10.11 -26.02 -8.50
CA TYR A 102 8.76 -25.53 -8.83
C TYR A 102 8.79 -24.15 -9.48
N PHE A 103 9.97 -23.69 -9.91
CA PHE A 103 10.14 -22.40 -10.58
C PHE A 103 10.58 -22.63 -12.04
N PRO A 104 10.13 -21.80 -13.00
CA PRO A 104 10.54 -21.95 -14.39
C PRO A 104 12.07 -22.00 -14.58
N HIS A 105 12.51 -22.95 -15.41
CA HIS A 105 13.91 -23.08 -15.82
C HIS A 105 14.23 -22.04 -16.90
N VAL A 106 14.40 -20.78 -16.52
CA VAL A 106 14.63 -19.64 -17.44
C VAL A 106 15.88 -18.84 -17.11
N PHE A 107 16.75 -19.38 -16.24
CA PHE A 107 17.90 -18.67 -15.69
C PHE A 107 19.23 -19.14 -16.29
N GLY A 108 20.31 -18.45 -15.90
CA GLY A 108 21.64 -18.72 -16.42
C GLY A 108 21.91 -18.12 -17.80
N PRO A 109 23.11 -18.37 -18.36
CA PRO A 109 23.54 -17.81 -19.64
C PRO A 109 22.70 -18.31 -20.82
N ASP A 110 22.27 -19.58 -20.76
CA ASP A 110 21.49 -20.22 -21.83
C ASP A 110 19.97 -20.11 -21.62
N GLY A 111 19.53 -19.50 -20.51
CA GLY A 111 18.10 -19.26 -20.22
C GLY A 111 17.27 -20.53 -20.00
N ASN A 112 17.88 -21.59 -19.48
CA ASN A 112 17.27 -22.92 -19.31
C ASN A 112 17.62 -23.59 -17.97
N ALA A 113 18.25 -22.86 -17.04
CA ALA A 113 18.66 -23.38 -15.73
C ALA A 113 17.64 -23.03 -14.64
N PRO A 114 17.55 -23.84 -13.57
CA PRO A 114 16.73 -23.52 -12.39
C PRO A 114 17.38 -22.42 -11.54
N LEU A 115 16.64 -21.91 -10.55
CA LEU A 115 17.18 -21.02 -9.51
C LEU A 115 18.41 -21.65 -8.81
N ASP A 116 19.39 -20.83 -8.45
CA ASP A 116 20.62 -21.29 -7.79
C ASP A 116 20.59 -21.13 -6.27
N PHE A 117 19.99 -22.11 -5.59
CA PHE A 117 19.97 -22.18 -4.13
C PHE A 117 21.38 -22.18 -3.52
N HIS A 118 22.35 -22.87 -4.12
CA HIS A 118 23.69 -22.97 -3.56
C HIS A 118 24.42 -21.63 -3.56
N THR A 119 24.24 -20.82 -4.60
CA THR A 119 24.79 -19.46 -4.65
C THR A 119 24.17 -18.57 -3.58
N VAL A 120 22.83 -18.61 -3.44
CA VAL A 120 22.11 -17.87 -2.38
C VAL A 120 22.63 -18.26 -0.99
N LYS A 121 22.69 -19.57 -0.70
CA LYS A 121 23.16 -20.08 0.59
C LYS A 121 24.56 -19.58 0.94
N ARG A 122 25.52 -19.70 0.01
CA ARG A 122 26.90 -19.22 0.23
C ARG A 122 26.96 -17.71 0.48
N GLN A 123 26.11 -16.93 -0.19
CA GLN A 123 26.08 -15.47 0.02
C GLN A 123 25.51 -15.11 1.39
N PHE A 124 24.43 -15.76 1.84
CA PHE A 124 23.90 -15.55 3.20
C PHE A 124 24.86 -16.05 4.29
N GLU A 125 25.56 -17.18 4.09
CA GLU A 125 26.61 -17.65 5.00
C GLU A 125 27.73 -16.61 5.17
N ARG A 126 28.19 -16.01 4.06
CA ARG A 126 29.18 -14.92 4.10
C ARG A 126 28.64 -13.66 4.78
N LEU A 127 27.39 -13.30 4.51
CA LEU A 127 26.77 -12.13 5.10
C LEU A 127 26.59 -12.28 6.62
N ALA A 128 26.12 -13.44 7.07
CA ALA A 128 26.01 -13.76 8.50
C ALA A 128 27.38 -13.73 9.20
N ALA A 129 28.41 -14.31 8.58
CA ALA A 129 29.78 -14.26 9.11
C ALA A 129 30.32 -12.83 9.20
N ARG A 130 30.03 -11.98 8.22
CA ARG A 130 30.40 -10.55 8.24
C ARG A 130 29.71 -9.81 9.39
N ILE A 131 28.38 -9.98 9.50
CA ILE A 131 27.58 -9.35 10.56
C ILE A 131 28.09 -9.77 11.94
N HIS A 132 28.40 -11.06 12.13
CA HIS A 132 29.01 -11.56 13.35
C HIS A 132 30.36 -10.89 13.66
N GLY A 133 31.24 -10.78 12.67
CA GLY A 133 32.54 -10.14 12.84
C GLY A 133 32.46 -8.65 13.18
N GLU A 134 31.46 -7.94 12.67
CA GLU A 134 31.32 -6.48 12.86
C GLU A 134 30.52 -6.11 14.12
N THR A 135 29.58 -6.95 14.56
CA THR A 135 28.62 -6.61 15.63
C THR A 135 28.59 -7.60 16.80
N GLY A 136 29.18 -8.79 16.64
CA GLY A 136 29.06 -9.89 17.60
C GLY A 136 27.74 -10.67 17.51
N ASP A 137 26.83 -10.29 16.62
CA ASP A 137 25.55 -10.98 16.41
C ASP A 137 25.76 -12.44 15.97
N THR A 138 24.99 -13.37 16.53
CA THR A 138 25.16 -14.82 16.33
C THR A 138 24.05 -15.46 15.49
N ARG A 139 23.19 -14.66 14.86
CA ARG A 139 22.12 -15.16 14.00
C ARG A 139 22.65 -16.01 12.84
N SER A 140 21.97 -17.12 12.61
CA SER A 140 22.19 -18.02 11.48
C SER A 140 21.85 -17.35 10.13
N PRO A 141 22.38 -17.86 9.01
CA PRO A 141 22.03 -17.38 7.67
C PRO A 141 20.51 -17.31 7.41
N GLU A 142 19.75 -18.28 7.92
CA GLU A 142 18.29 -18.32 7.86
C GLU A 142 17.65 -17.19 8.65
N GLN A 143 18.11 -16.94 9.89
CA GLN A 143 17.63 -15.82 10.70
C GLN A 143 17.99 -14.46 10.09
N VAL A 144 19.13 -14.35 9.40
CA VAL A 144 19.50 -13.15 8.64
C VAL A 144 18.53 -12.93 7.47
N ALA A 145 18.26 -13.98 6.67
CA ALA A 145 17.30 -13.91 5.56
C ALA A 145 15.88 -13.58 6.04
N GLU A 146 15.42 -14.20 7.13
CA GLU A 146 14.12 -13.91 7.76
C GLU A 146 14.06 -12.46 8.28
N GLY A 147 15.15 -11.92 8.82
CA GLY A 147 15.26 -10.52 9.23
C GLY A 147 15.06 -9.56 8.06
N PHE A 148 15.69 -9.81 6.91
CA PHE A 148 15.47 -9.01 5.71
C PHE A 148 14.03 -9.10 5.19
N LEU A 149 13.42 -10.30 5.18
CA LEU A 149 12.00 -10.41 4.82
C LEU A 149 11.10 -9.63 5.77
N THR A 150 11.40 -9.63 7.05
CA THR A 150 10.63 -8.88 8.06
C THR A 150 10.66 -7.38 7.79
N ILE A 151 11.83 -6.84 7.41
CA ILE A 151 11.97 -5.43 7.00
C ILE A 151 11.21 -5.16 5.70
N ALA A 152 11.32 -6.04 4.70
CA ALA A 152 10.59 -5.89 3.44
C ALA A 152 9.06 -5.85 3.66
N ILE A 153 8.55 -6.73 4.52
CA ILE A 153 7.14 -6.80 4.90
C ILE A 153 6.70 -5.54 5.63
N ASP A 154 7.51 -5.02 6.57
CA ASP A 154 7.18 -3.78 7.27
C ASP A 154 7.18 -2.58 6.32
N ASN A 155 8.15 -2.47 5.40
CA ASN A 155 8.15 -1.43 4.37
C ASN A 155 6.87 -1.45 3.51
N MET A 156 6.46 -2.63 3.05
CA MET A 156 5.23 -2.80 2.26
C MET A 156 3.97 -2.51 3.09
N ALA A 157 3.92 -2.96 4.35
CA ALA A 157 2.81 -2.66 5.25
C ALA A 157 2.71 -1.16 5.56
N ASN A 158 3.84 -0.47 5.77
CA ASN A 158 3.88 0.97 6.00
C ASN A 158 3.31 1.76 4.82
N ALA A 159 3.63 1.37 3.59
CA ALA A 159 3.05 2.00 2.41
C ALA A 159 1.53 1.81 2.31
N ILE A 160 1.03 0.62 2.65
CA ILE A 160 -0.41 0.37 2.73
C ILE A 160 -1.05 1.23 3.83
N ARG A 161 -0.38 1.37 5.00
CA ARG A 161 -0.83 2.26 6.08
C ARG A 161 -0.88 3.71 5.62
N GLU A 162 0.09 4.18 4.83
CA GLU A 162 0.12 5.56 4.31
C GLU A 162 -1.13 5.91 3.52
N ILE A 163 -1.59 4.98 2.65
CA ILE A 163 -2.85 5.14 1.91
C ILE A 163 -4.03 5.28 2.87
N SER A 164 -4.07 4.44 3.92
CA SER A 164 -5.18 4.43 4.87
C SER A 164 -5.22 5.65 5.80
N VAL A 165 -4.08 6.06 6.36
CA VAL A 165 -4.00 7.09 7.40
C VAL A 165 -4.18 8.48 6.79
N ARG A 166 -3.60 8.77 5.63
CA ARG A 166 -3.82 10.06 4.93
C ARG A 166 -5.29 10.32 4.58
N ARG A 167 -6.12 9.27 4.58
CA ARG A 167 -7.51 9.31 4.12
C ARG A 167 -8.54 8.96 5.19
N GLY A 168 -8.11 8.54 6.38
CA GLY A 168 -8.99 8.18 7.50
C GLY A 168 -9.64 6.79 7.37
N TYR A 169 -9.05 5.85 6.62
CA TYR A 169 -9.58 4.50 6.48
C TYR A 169 -9.06 3.55 7.57
N ASP A 170 -9.97 2.76 8.13
CA ASP A 170 -9.64 1.61 8.99
C ASP A 170 -9.42 0.36 8.11
N VAL A 171 -8.17 0.11 7.73
CA VAL A 171 -7.79 -1.01 6.85
C VAL A 171 -7.99 -2.39 7.46
N THR A 172 -8.16 -2.52 8.78
CA THR A 172 -8.41 -3.82 9.43
C THR A 172 -9.72 -4.46 8.97
N ARG A 173 -10.64 -3.66 8.42
CA ARG A 173 -11.94 -4.09 7.89
C ARG A 173 -11.94 -4.38 6.40
N TYR A 174 -10.79 -4.29 5.75
CA TYR A 174 -10.63 -4.48 4.31
C TYR A 174 -10.10 -5.89 4.02
N THR A 175 -10.32 -6.36 2.80
CA THR A 175 -9.66 -7.55 2.27
C THR A 175 -8.44 -7.14 1.46
N LEU A 176 -7.30 -7.79 1.70
CA LEU A 176 -6.08 -7.57 0.92
C LEU A 176 -6.17 -8.40 -0.37
N CYS A 177 -6.33 -7.74 -1.52
CA CYS A 177 -6.26 -8.39 -2.83
C CYS A 177 -4.82 -8.41 -3.31
N ALA A 178 -4.17 -9.57 -3.24
CA ALA A 178 -2.77 -9.72 -3.66
C ALA A 178 -2.66 -10.27 -5.08
N PHE A 179 -1.80 -9.64 -5.85
CA PHE A 179 -1.48 -10.01 -7.22
C PHE A 179 -0.03 -9.66 -7.56
N GLY A 180 0.37 -9.92 -8.79
CA GLY A 180 1.78 -9.94 -9.18
C GLY A 180 2.47 -11.24 -8.75
N GLY A 181 3.51 -11.63 -9.49
CA GLY A 181 4.15 -12.94 -9.30
C GLY A 181 4.81 -13.15 -7.93
N ALA A 182 5.08 -12.08 -7.18
CA ALA A 182 5.65 -12.14 -5.85
C ALA A 182 4.63 -11.86 -4.73
N GLY A 183 3.42 -11.39 -5.04
CA GLY A 183 2.45 -10.95 -4.02
C GLY A 183 2.07 -12.05 -3.03
N GLY A 184 1.72 -13.23 -3.54
CA GLY A 184 1.35 -14.39 -2.72
C GLY A 184 2.45 -14.88 -1.78
N GLN A 185 3.72 -14.54 -2.03
CA GLN A 185 4.86 -15.00 -1.22
C GLN A 185 4.92 -14.31 0.15
N HIS A 186 4.32 -13.12 0.26
CA HIS A 186 4.41 -12.25 1.44
C HIS A 186 3.07 -11.91 2.08
N VAL A 187 1.96 -12.18 1.38
CA VAL A 187 0.64 -11.62 1.68
C VAL A 187 0.12 -11.91 3.09
N CYS A 188 0.30 -13.14 3.61
CA CYS A 188 -0.14 -13.48 4.97
C CYS A 188 0.57 -12.61 6.03
N ARG A 189 1.89 -12.45 5.90
CA ARG A 189 2.69 -11.65 6.85
C ARG A 189 2.39 -10.16 6.73
N ILE A 190 2.09 -9.67 5.52
CA ILE A 190 1.65 -8.28 5.29
C ILE A 190 0.28 -8.06 5.94
N ALA A 191 -0.67 -8.97 5.72
CA ALA A 191 -2.00 -8.90 6.34
C ALA A 191 -1.90 -8.91 7.88
N ASP A 192 -1.08 -9.79 8.46
CA ASP A 192 -0.80 -9.83 9.90
C ASP A 192 -0.23 -8.49 10.41
N ALA A 193 0.74 -7.91 9.69
CA ALA A 193 1.34 -6.61 10.03
C ALA A 193 0.35 -5.44 9.94
N LEU A 194 -0.71 -5.57 9.14
CA LEU A 194 -1.79 -4.60 8.99
C LEU A 194 -2.98 -4.87 9.91
N GLY A 195 -3.00 -6.01 10.60
CA GLY A 195 -4.16 -6.45 11.37
C GLY A 195 -5.37 -6.81 10.51
N MET A 196 -5.15 -7.17 9.25
CA MET A 196 -6.17 -7.68 8.34
C MET A 196 -6.35 -9.18 8.53
N THR A 197 -7.59 -9.67 8.41
CA THR A 197 -7.93 -11.08 8.64
C THR A 197 -8.33 -11.83 7.37
N SER A 198 -8.41 -11.12 6.24
CA SER A 198 -8.89 -11.64 4.95
C SER A 198 -7.96 -11.23 3.82
N VAL A 199 -7.58 -12.21 2.99
CA VAL A 199 -6.79 -12.02 1.77
C VAL A 199 -7.53 -12.69 0.61
N PHE A 200 -7.47 -12.07 -0.56
CA PHE A 200 -8.06 -12.57 -1.79
C PHE A 200 -6.98 -12.69 -2.88
N LEU A 201 -6.93 -13.84 -3.56
CA LEU A 201 -6.13 -14.04 -4.77
C LEU A 201 -6.98 -14.61 -5.91
N HIS A 202 -6.99 -13.88 -7.02
CA HIS A 202 -7.61 -14.29 -8.27
C HIS A 202 -6.84 -15.48 -8.91
N PRO A 203 -7.49 -16.39 -9.68
CA PRO A 203 -6.79 -17.43 -10.44
C PRO A 203 -5.65 -16.92 -11.32
N PHE A 204 -5.78 -15.69 -11.81
CA PHE A 204 -4.79 -15.02 -12.65
C PHE A 204 -3.97 -13.99 -11.87
N ALA A 205 -3.76 -14.16 -10.56
CA ALA A 205 -3.06 -13.19 -9.71
C ALA A 205 -1.72 -12.73 -10.30
N GLY A 206 -0.91 -13.64 -10.85
CA GLY A 206 0.38 -13.26 -11.44
C GLY A 206 0.29 -12.46 -12.76
N VAL A 207 -0.88 -12.41 -13.41
CA VAL A 207 -1.14 -11.64 -14.65
C VAL A 207 -2.39 -10.76 -14.53
N LEU A 208 -2.77 -10.40 -13.30
CA LEU A 208 -4.07 -9.78 -13.03
C LEU A 208 -4.21 -8.42 -13.71
N SER A 209 -3.12 -7.67 -13.89
CA SER A 209 -3.12 -6.39 -14.59
C SER A 209 -3.52 -6.55 -16.06
N ALA A 210 -3.05 -7.60 -16.74
CA ALA A 210 -3.45 -7.89 -18.12
C ALA A 210 -4.92 -8.35 -18.20
N TYR A 211 -5.36 -9.15 -17.23
CA TYR A 211 -6.77 -9.54 -17.11
C TYR A 211 -7.67 -8.31 -16.88
N GLY A 212 -7.30 -7.43 -15.95
CA GLY A 212 -8.02 -6.18 -15.65
C GLY A 212 -8.08 -5.23 -16.84
N MET A 213 -7.02 -5.12 -17.64
CA MET A 213 -7.05 -4.35 -18.91
C MET A 213 -8.10 -4.89 -19.88
N GLY A 214 -8.27 -6.22 -19.96
CA GLY A 214 -9.30 -6.84 -20.80
C GLY A 214 -10.73 -6.65 -20.29
N LEU A 215 -10.89 -6.38 -18.99
CA LEU A 215 -12.19 -6.15 -18.33
C LEU A 215 -12.60 -4.68 -18.23
N ALA A 216 -11.69 -3.75 -18.53
CA ALA A 216 -11.93 -2.34 -18.27
C ALA A 216 -13.03 -1.78 -19.18
N ASP A 217 -13.92 -0.98 -18.59
CA ASP A 217 -14.84 -0.14 -19.35
C ASP A 217 -14.08 0.96 -20.09
N LEU A 218 -14.61 1.38 -21.24
CA LEU A 218 -14.14 2.58 -21.92
C LEU A 218 -14.68 3.80 -21.18
N ARG A 219 -13.84 4.80 -20.93
CA ARG A 219 -14.22 6.01 -20.19
C ARG A 219 -13.77 7.25 -20.95
N VAL A 220 -14.68 8.19 -21.14
CA VAL A 220 -14.39 9.54 -21.64
C VAL A 220 -14.75 10.52 -20.55
N VAL A 221 -13.74 11.20 -20.01
CA VAL A 221 -13.93 12.22 -18.96
C VAL A 221 -13.79 13.59 -19.60
N ARG A 222 -14.82 14.42 -19.42
CA ARG A 222 -14.84 15.83 -19.83
C ARG A 222 -15.10 16.69 -18.60
N GLU A 223 -14.31 17.75 -18.45
CA GLU A 223 -14.38 18.64 -17.29
C GLU A 223 -14.26 20.11 -17.71
N GLN A 224 -14.87 21.00 -16.92
CA GLN A 224 -14.80 22.44 -17.12
C GLN A 224 -14.78 23.16 -15.77
N SER A 225 -13.91 24.17 -15.64
CA SER A 225 -13.91 25.07 -14.49
C SER A 225 -15.19 25.91 -14.43
N VAL A 226 -15.79 25.99 -13.24
CA VAL A 226 -17.00 26.77 -12.96
C VAL A 226 -16.68 27.96 -12.06
N GLU A 227 -15.97 27.72 -10.94
CA GLU A 227 -15.56 28.72 -9.94
C GLU A 227 -16.72 29.63 -9.46
N ALA A 228 -17.84 29.02 -9.06
CA ALA A 228 -19.03 29.73 -8.58
C ALA A 228 -19.41 29.32 -7.16
N VAL A 229 -19.91 30.28 -6.37
CA VAL A 229 -20.51 30.00 -5.06
C VAL A 229 -21.79 29.18 -5.26
N LEU A 230 -21.87 28.03 -4.59
CA LEU A 230 -22.96 27.09 -4.73
C LEU A 230 -24.27 27.74 -4.25
N SER A 231 -25.23 27.84 -5.17
CA SER A 231 -26.56 28.41 -4.97
C SER A 231 -27.53 27.81 -6.00
N ASP A 232 -28.84 27.94 -5.80
CA ASP A 232 -29.83 27.40 -6.74
C ASP A 232 -29.68 28.01 -8.15
N ALA A 233 -29.28 29.28 -8.25
CA ALA A 233 -29.02 29.94 -9.53
C ALA A 233 -27.77 29.38 -10.21
N ALA A 234 -26.67 29.20 -9.47
CA ALA A 234 -25.45 28.61 -10.00
C ALA A 234 -25.65 27.14 -10.43
N LEU A 235 -26.53 26.41 -9.73
CA LEU A 235 -26.83 25.01 -10.02
C LEU A 235 -27.42 24.84 -11.43
N ALA A 236 -28.30 25.75 -11.86
CA ALA A 236 -28.86 25.72 -13.22
C ALA A 236 -27.79 25.92 -14.31
N GLU A 237 -26.80 26.79 -14.08
CA GLU A 237 -25.68 27.01 -15.02
C GLU A 237 -24.74 25.80 -15.04
N ILE A 238 -24.51 25.18 -13.88
CA ILE A 238 -23.73 23.95 -13.73
C ILE A 238 -24.40 22.80 -14.49
N GLU A 239 -25.72 22.64 -14.40
CA GLU A 239 -26.47 21.63 -15.15
C GLU A 239 -26.31 21.79 -16.66
N ALA A 240 -26.40 23.02 -17.17
CA ALA A 240 -26.17 23.30 -18.59
C ALA A 240 -24.73 22.96 -19.01
N THR A 241 -23.75 23.27 -18.16
CA THR A 241 -22.34 22.92 -18.39
C THR A 241 -22.15 21.39 -18.43
N LEU A 242 -22.71 20.67 -17.45
CA LEU A 242 -22.64 19.20 -17.40
C LEU A 242 -23.30 18.56 -18.64
N ALA A 243 -24.43 19.09 -19.09
CA ALA A 243 -25.11 18.61 -20.30
C ALA A 243 -24.23 18.77 -21.55
N SER A 244 -23.58 19.93 -21.73
CA SER A 244 -22.66 20.17 -22.84
C SER A 244 -21.44 19.23 -22.80
N LEU A 245 -20.87 19.02 -21.61
CA LEU A 245 -19.75 18.08 -21.42
C LEU A 245 -20.16 16.63 -21.73
N SER A 246 -21.37 16.22 -21.32
CA SER A 246 -21.90 14.90 -21.64
C SER A 246 -22.11 14.71 -23.14
N GLU A 247 -22.66 15.71 -23.84
CA GLU A 247 -22.87 15.62 -25.29
C GLU A 247 -21.55 15.43 -26.03
N ALA A 248 -20.52 16.19 -25.67
CA ALA A 248 -19.18 16.04 -26.22
C ALA A 248 -18.56 14.66 -25.90
N GLY A 249 -18.72 14.16 -24.67
CA GLY A 249 -18.25 12.85 -24.27
C GLY A 249 -18.96 11.69 -24.99
N GLU A 250 -20.28 11.80 -25.18
CA GLU A 250 -21.11 10.82 -25.88
C GLU A 250 -20.77 10.74 -27.37
N ALA A 251 -20.44 11.87 -27.99
CA ALA A 251 -19.97 11.93 -29.38
C ALA A 251 -18.62 11.24 -29.56
N GLU A 252 -17.67 11.46 -28.64
CA GLU A 252 -16.38 10.75 -28.65
C GLU A 252 -16.53 9.26 -28.40
N MET A 253 -17.37 8.85 -27.43
CA MET A 253 -17.65 7.45 -27.15
C MET A 253 -18.32 6.76 -28.36
N ALA A 254 -19.20 7.47 -29.08
CA ALA A 254 -19.80 6.98 -30.32
C ALA A 254 -18.76 6.70 -31.40
N ALA A 255 -17.76 7.58 -31.55
CA ALA A 255 -16.69 7.42 -32.53
C ALA A 255 -15.80 6.19 -32.25
N GLN A 256 -15.78 5.70 -31.00
CA GLN A 256 -15.10 4.44 -30.62
C GLN A 256 -15.94 3.19 -30.93
N GLY A 257 -17.14 3.32 -31.49
CA GLY A 257 -17.97 2.22 -31.95
C GLY A 257 -18.91 1.60 -30.90
N LEU A 258 -19.08 2.24 -29.74
CA LEU A 258 -19.97 1.75 -28.69
C LEU A 258 -21.43 2.22 -28.89
N PRO A 259 -22.42 1.31 -28.83
CA PRO A 259 -23.83 1.66 -29.02
C PRO A 259 -24.42 2.40 -27.81
N PRO A 260 -25.43 3.28 -28.00
CA PRO A 260 -26.09 4.03 -26.92
C PRO A 260 -26.57 3.19 -25.74
N ALA A 261 -27.07 1.97 -25.99
CA ALA A 261 -27.60 1.09 -24.96
C ALA A 261 -26.54 0.59 -23.95
N ARG A 262 -25.25 0.76 -24.24
CA ARG A 262 -24.12 0.35 -23.40
C ARG A 262 -23.34 1.54 -22.84
N ARG A 263 -23.94 2.72 -22.90
CA ARG A 263 -23.31 3.96 -22.44
C ARG A 263 -24.13 4.55 -21.32
N ARG A 264 -23.45 5.06 -20.31
CA ARG A 264 -24.07 5.84 -19.23
C ARG A 264 -23.17 7.03 -18.89
N THR A 265 -23.78 8.11 -18.45
CA THR A 265 -23.05 9.30 -17.99
C THR A 265 -23.19 9.44 -16.48
N GLU A 266 -22.06 9.64 -15.81
CA GLU A 266 -21.98 9.99 -14.40
C GLU A 266 -21.52 11.45 -14.27
N TYR A 267 -22.22 12.23 -13.44
CA TYR A 267 -21.94 13.66 -13.23
C TYR A 267 -21.40 13.91 -11.83
N ARG A 268 -20.40 14.80 -11.71
CA ARG A 268 -19.76 15.13 -10.44
C ARG A 268 -19.36 16.60 -10.38
N LEU A 269 -19.23 17.11 -9.17
CA LEU A 269 -18.71 18.45 -8.88
C LEU A 269 -17.51 18.37 -7.96
N HIS A 270 -16.51 19.21 -8.24
CA HIS A 270 -15.44 19.48 -7.30
C HIS A 270 -15.87 20.63 -6.40
N LEU A 271 -16.21 20.33 -5.15
CA LEU A 271 -16.65 21.31 -4.17
C LEU A 271 -15.52 21.63 -3.19
N ARG A 272 -15.39 22.89 -2.79
CA ARG A 272 -14.45 23.35 -1.76
C ARG A 272 -15.11 24.39 -0.87
N TYR A 273 -14.62 24.54 0.36
CA TYR A 273 -15.02 25.67 1.18
C TYR A 273 -14.44 26.97 0.62
N GLU A 274 -15.18 28.07 0.75
CA GLU A 274 -14.72 29.39 0.33
C GLU A 274 -13.40 29.78 1.03
N GLY A 275 -12.46 30.28 0.24
CA GLY A 275 -11.10 30.62 0.68
C GLY A 275 -10.17 29.43 0.88
N THR A 276 -10.59 28.20 0.53
CA THR A 276 -9.73 27.01 0.56
C THR A 276 -9.45 26.51 -0.84
N ASP A 277 -8.28 25.89 -1.07
CA ASP A 277 -7.90 25.38 -2.40
C ASP A 277 -8.06 23.86 -2.56
N SER A 278 -8.44 23.14 -1.50
CA SER A 278 -8.68 21.69 -1.58
C SER A 278 -10.13 21.42 -1.94
N SER A 279 -10.37 20.88 -3.12
CA SER A 279 -11.68 20.37 -3.50
C SER A 279 -11.85 18.88 -3.16
N LEU A 280 -13.11 18.49 -2.96
CA LEU A 280 -13.56 17.10 -2.90
C LEU A 280 -14.52 16.85 -4.06
N GLU A 281 -14.39 15.68 -4.66
CA GLU A 281 -15.27 15.20 -5.72
C GLU A 281 -16.56 14.66 -5.11
N ILE A 282 -17.69 15.26 -5.47
CA ILE A 282 -19.02 14.95 -4.93
C ILE A 282 -19.93 14.55 -6.10
N PRO A 283 -20.64 13.41 -6.01
CA PRO A 283 -21.67 13.05 -6.98
C PRO A 283 -22.66 14.20 -7.16
N PHE A 284 -22.96 14.53 -8.41
CA PHE A 284 -23.87 15.62 -8.71
C PHE A 284 -25.28 15.28 -8.21
N ALA A 285 -25.90 16.26 -7.56
CA ALA A 285 -27.31 16.25 -7.21
C ALA A 285 -27.89 17.61 -7.57
N ALA A 286 -29.11 17.62 -8.15
CA ALA A 286 -29.86 18.83 -8.45
C ALA A 286 -30.49 19.45 -7.18
N ASP A 287 -29.72 19.51 -6.09
CA ASP A 287 -30.09 20.09 -4.81
C ASP A 287 -28.83 20.55 -4.06
N VAL A 288 -28.76 21.85 -3.79
CA VAL A 288 -27.66 22.48 -3.04
C VAL A 288 -27.49 21.87 -1.66
N ARG A 289 -28.59 21.50 -1.00
CA ARG A 289 -28.54 20.91 0.34
C ARG A 289 -27.94 19.52 0.31
N ALA A 290 -28.40 18.66 -0.61
CA ALA A 290 -27.83 17.33 -0.78
C ALA A 290 -26.33 17.36 -1.11
N LEU A 291 -25.91 18.28 -1.99
CA LEU A 291 -24.50 18.51 -2.33
C LEU A 291 -23.68 18.92 -1.09
N ARG A 292 -24.21 19.82 -0.26
CA ARG A 292 -23.56 20.24 0.99
C ARG A 292 -23.44 19.09 1.99
N GLU A 293 -24.51 18.34 2.23
CA GLU A 293 -24.51 17.22 3.17
C GLU A 293 -23.49 16.15 2.74
N ALA A 294 -23.43 15.82 1.44
CA ALA A 294 -22.44 14.90 0.89
C ALA A 294 -21.00 15.42 1.03
N PHE A 295 -20.78 16.71 0.74
CA PHE A 295 -19.48 17.35 0.92
C PHE A 295 -19.02 17.35 2.37
N GLU A 296 -19.89 17.73 3.31
CA GLU A 296 -19.57 17.79 4.74
C GLU A 296 -19.29 16.40 5.32
N ALA A 297 -20.01 15.37 4.88
CA ALA A 297 -19.74 13.99 5.24
C ALA A 297 -18.35 13.54 4.76
N ALA A 298 -18.02 13.79 3.48
CA ALA A 298 -16.72 13.47 2.90
C ALA A 298 -15.58 14.27 3.56
N HIS A 299 -15.81 15.56 3.83
CA HIS A 299 -14.84 16.44 4.49
C HIS A 299 -14.58 16.00 5.93
N LYS A 300 -15.62 15.64 6.69
CA LYS A 300 -15.48 15.12 8.06
C LYS A 300 -14.77 13.77 8.09
N GLN A 301 -15.05 12.89 7.13
CA GLN A 301 -14.36 11.61 7.03
C GLN A 301 -12.87 11.79 6.76
N ARG A 302 -12.51 12.67 5.81
CA ARG A 302 -11.12 12.88 5.38
C ARG A 302 -10.30 13.72 6.36
N PHE A 303 -10.90 14.77 6.92
CA PHE A 303 -10.18 15.79 7.71
C PHE A 303 -10.62 15.87 9.18
N GLY A 304 -11.70 15.18 9.57
CA GLY A 304 -12.18 15.12 10.96
C GLY A 304 -13.09 16.27 11.39
N PHE A 305 -13.31 17.30 10.56
CA PHE A 305 -14.12 18.48 10.90
C PHE A 305 -14.95 18.98 9.72
N VAL A 306 -15.81 19.98 9.97
CA VAL A 306 -16.61 20.73 8.97
C VAL A 306 -16.57 22.22 9.32
N MET A 307 -16.82 23.10 8.34
CA MET A 307 -16.88 24.56 8.49
C MET A 307 -18.28 25.07 8.05
N PRO A 308 -19.32 24.87 8.88
CA PRO A 308 -20.71 25.11 8.48
C PRO A 308 -21.00 26.57 8.12
N GLU A 309 -20.26 27.51 8.71
CA GLU A 309 -20.35 28.96 8.43
C GLU A 309 -19.80 29.37 7.06
N LYS A 310 -19.04 28.50 6.38
CA LYS A 310 -18.45 28.81 5.08
C LYS A 310 -19.35 28.39 3.92
N ALA A 311 -19.41 29.25 2.91
CA ALA A 311 -20.01 28.93 1.63
C ALA A 311 -19.20 27.82 0.92
N LEU A 312 -19.88 27.05 0.07
CA LEU A 312 -19.24 26.09 -0.82
C LEU A 312 -19.04 26.74 -2.19
N VAL A 313 -17.91 26.46 -2.82
CA VAL A 313 -17.59 26.87 -4.18
C VAL A 313 -17.54 25.61 -5.05
N ALA A 314 -18.30 25.62 -6.15
CA ALA A 314 -18.17 24.65 -7.22
C ALA A 314 -17.00 25.06 -8.11
N ALA A 315 -15.86 24.38 -7.95
CA ALA A 315 -14.63 24.68 -8.69
C ALA A 315 -14.68 24.10 -10.12
N THR A 316 -15.15 22.86 -10.26
CA THR A 316 -15.13 22.12 -11.53
C THR A 316 -16.40 21.29 -11.68
N ALA A 317 -16.97 21.29 -12.89
CA ALA A 317 -18.02 20.36 -13.32
C ALA A 317 -17.40 19.25 -14.17
N VAL A 318 -17.78 18.00 -13.90
CA VAL A 318 -17.22 16.81 -14.56
C VAL A 318 -18.36 15.93 -15.08
N ALA A 319 -18.31 15.58 -16.36
CA ALA A 319 -19.13 14.53 -16.96
C ALA A 319 -18.23 13.37 -17.40
N GLU A 320 -18.51 12.17 -16.91
CA GLU A 320 -17.83 10.94 -17.30
C GLU A 320 -18.79 10.02 -18.05
N VAL A 321 -18.52 9.81 -19.33
CA VAL A 321 -19.25 8.85 -20.17
C VAL A 321 -18.54 7.51 -20.07
N ILE A 322 -19.27 6.50 -19.60
CA ILE A 322 -18.79 5.14 -19.38
C ILE A 322 -19.44 4.23 -20.42
N GLY A 323 -18.59 3.54 -21.17
CA GLY A 323 -18.94 2.55 -22.16
C GLY A 323 -18.68 1.15 -21.62
N GLU A 324 -19.75 0.43 -21.31
CA GLU A 324 -19.67 -0.91 -20.73
C GLU A 324 -19.12 -1.90 -21.75
N THR A 325 -17.97 -2.51 -21.46
CA THR A 325 -17.38 -3.56 -22.30
C THR A 325 -17.99 -4.93 -21.99
N GLU A 326 -17.94 -5.85 -22.96
CA GLU A 326 -18.64 -7.14 -22.82
C GLU A 326 -17.71 -8.05 -22.03
N VAL A 327 -18.00 -8.17 -20.74
CA VAL A 327 -17.20 -8.98 -19.84
C VAL A 327 -17.74 -10.41 -19.86
N ALA A 328 -16.88 -11.37 -20.20
CA ALA A 328 -17.18 -12.78 -19.99
C ALA A 328 -17.35 -13.01 -18.48
N GLU A 329 -18.53 -13.48 -18.06
CA GLU A 329 -18.73 -13.87 -16.67
C GLU A 329 -17.79 -15.03 -16.31
N GLU A 330 -17.14 -14.92 -15.15
CA GLU A 330 -16.38 -16.03 -14.59
C GLU A 330 -17.31 -17.22 -14.35
N PRO A 331 -16.93 -18.44 -14.82
CA PRO A 331 -17.74 -19.62 -14.60
C PRO A 331 -17.87 -19.91 -13.10
N THR A 332 -19.09 -20.22 -12.67
CA THR A 332 -19.36 -20.71 -11.31
C THR A 332 -19.40 -22.23 -11.36
N LEU A 333 -18.48 -22.86 -10.63
CA LEU A 333 -18.34 -24.31 -10.51
C LEU A 333 -19.07 -24.81 -9.25
N PRO A 334 -19.65 -26.02 -9.27
CA PRO A 334 -20.27 -26.60 -8.09
C PRO A 334 -19.22 -26.82 -6.98
N LEU A 335 -19.62 -26.57 -5.73
CA LEU A 335 -18.83 -27.00 -4.58
C LEU A 335 -18.66 -28.52 -4.59
N ALA A 336 -17.41 -28.95 -4.60
CA ALA A 336 -17.00 -30.35 -4.55
C ALA A 336 -15.81 -30.47 -3.60
N PRO A 337 -15.99 -30.15 -2.30
CA PRO A 337 -14.89 -30.18 -1.34
C PRO A 337 -14.28 -31.58 -1.32
N ALA A 338 -12.98 -31.64 -1.62
CA ALA A 338 -12.21 -32.86 -1.60
C ALA A 338 -11.05 -32.72 -0.61
N GLU A 339 -10.51 -33.85 -0.18
CA GLU A 339 -9.26 -33.84 0.55
C GLU A 339 -8.15 -33.34 -0.37
N ALA A 340 -7.41 -32.30 0.06
CA ALA A 340 -6.27 -31.78 -0.68
C ALA A 340 -5.08 -32.71 -0.48
N TRP A 341 -4.58 -33.29 -1.57
CA TRP A 341 -3.38 -34.12 -1.53
C TRP A 341 -2.15 -33.28 -1.91
N PRO A 342 -1.13 -33.20 -1.04
CA PRO A 342 0.07 -32.43 -1.36
C PRO A 342 0.86 -33.12 -2.47
N LEU A 343 1.32 -32.34 -3.46
CA LEU A 343 2.27 -32.78 -4.48
C LEU A 343 3.57 -33.29 -3.83
N SER A 344 4.01 -32.61 -2.78
CA SER A 344 5.20 -32.99 -2.02
C SER A 344 5.20 -32.37 -0.63
N ARG A 345 6.16 -32.78 0.20
CA ARG A 345 6.54 -32.04 1.40
C ARG A 345 8.00 -31.61 1.27
N ARG A 346 8.29 -30.34 1.55
CA ARG A 346 9.63 -29.75 1.45
C ARG A 346 9.97 -28.96 2.72
N PRO A 347 11.26 -28.86 3.07
CA PRO A 347 11.69 -28.01 4.17
C PRO A 347 11.43 -26.53 3.84
N VAL A 348 10.74 -25.83 4.75
CA VAL A 348 10.48 -24.39 4.73
C VAL A 348 10.80 -23.82 6.11
N TRP A 349 11.48 -22.68 6.16
CA TRP A 349 11.71 -21.94 7.40
C TRP A 349 10.47 -21.08 7.71
N ALA A 350 9.77 -21.45 8.77
CA ALA A 350 8.56 -20.77 9.23
C ALA A 350 8.51 -20.79 10.77
N GLY A 351 8.14 -19.67 11.38
CA GLY A 351 8.12 -19.53 12.84
C GLY A 351 9.49 -19.77 13.49
N GLY A 352 10.56 -19.27 12.88
CA GLY A 352 11.92 -19.35 13.42
C GLY A 352 12.56 -20.75 13.41
N ARG A 353 12.01 -21.70 12.64
CA ARG A 353 12.56 -23.07 12.51
C ARG A 353 12.25 -23.70 11.16
N TRP A 354 13.07 -24.68 10.77
CA TRP A 354 12.78 -25.55 9.63
C TRP A 354 11.61 -26.49 9.94
N GLN A 355 10.64 -26.54 9.04
CA GLN A 355 9.47 -27.42 9.11
C GLN A 355 9.27 -28.11 7.77
N ASN A 356 8.80 -29.37 7.79
CA ASN A 356 8.47 -30.08 6.56
C ASN A 356 7.03 -29.75 6.14
N VAL A 357 6.88 -28.81 5.22
CA VAL A 357 5.61 -28.16 4.85
C VAL A 357 5.03 -28.79 3.59
N PRO A 358 3.70 -29.02 3.51
CA PRO A 358 3.05 -29.52 2.29
C PRO A 358 3.00 -28.46 1.18
N PHE A 359 3.25 -28.90 -0.05
CA PHE A 359 3.15 -28.12 -1.27
C PHE A 359 1.98 -28.66 -2.09
N TYR A 360 1.05 -27.79 -2.46
CA TYR A 360 -0.13 -28.11 -3.26
C TYR A 360 -0.04 -27.45 -4.62
N GLU A 361 -0.52 -28.11 -5.66
CA GLU A 361 -0.78 -27.48 -6.96
C GLU A 361 -2.17 -26.86 -6.93
N ARG A 362 -2.27 -25.58 -7.27
CA ARG A 362 -3.54 -24.82 -7.23
C ARG A 362 -4.64 -25.51 -8.04
N ASP A 363 -4.31 -25.98 -9.24
CA ASP A 363 -5.26 -26.60 -10.17
C ASP A 363 -5.78 -27.96 -9.67
N GLY A 364 -5.11 -28.57 -8.68
CA GLY A 364 -5.58 -29.76 -7.99
C GLY A 364 -6.61 -29.47 -6.88
N LEU A 365 -6.85 -28.20 -6.51
CA LEU A 365 -7.77 -27.83 -5.45
C LEU A 365 -9.17 -27.57 -6.03
N THR A 366 -10.15 -28.40 -5.66
CA THR A 366 -11.54 -28.24 -6.11
C THR A 366 -12.29 -27.16 -5.30
N PRO A 367 -13.33 -26.54 -5.87
CA PRO A 367 -14.19 -25.60 -5.15
C PRO A 367 -14.68 -26.15 -3.81
N GLY A 368 -14.50 -25.38 -2.74
CA GLY A 368 -14.82 -25.77 -1.36
C GLY A 368 -13.65 -26.36 -0.58
N THR A 369 -12.57 -26.78 -1.23
CA THR A 369 -11.37 -27.31 -0.58
C THR A 369 -10.72 -26.27 0.32
N THR A 370 -10.29 -26.70 1.51
CA THR A 370 -9.55 -25.89 2.48
C THR A 370 -8.14 -26.41 2.67
N VAL A 371 -7.18 -25.51 2.87
CA VAL A 371 -5.77 -25.82 3.14
C VAL A 371 -5.32 -25.01 4.34
N ASP A 372 -4.94 -25.69 5.41
CA ASP A 372 -4.40 -25.05 6.62
C ASP A 372 -2.89 -24.78 6.48
N GLY A 373 -2.46 -23.60 6.96
CA GLY A 373 -1.07 -23.23 7.08
C GLY A 373 -0.38 -23.91 8.28
N PRO A 374 0.95 -24.12 8.26
CA PRO A 374 1.86 -23.72 7.21
C PRO A 374 1.76 -24.62 5.96
N ALA A 375 1.64 -23.99 4.79
CA ALA A 375 1.51 -24.66 3.50
C ALA A 375 1.97 -23.74 2.36
N VAL A 376 2.32 -24.32 1.22
CA VAL A 376 2.63 -23.56 -0.01
C VAL A 376 1.69 -24.01 -1.12
N ILE A 377 1.07 -23.06 -1.81
CA ILE A 377 0.23 -23.31 -2.98
C ILE A 377 0.97 -22.78 -4.21
N LEU A 378 1.26 -23.67 -5.14
CA LEU A 378 1.96 -23.42 -6.39
C LEU A 378 0.94 -23.13 -7.48
N GLU A 379 1.22 -22.12 -8.30
CA GLU A 379 0.44 -21.79 -9.49
C GLU A 379 1.39 -21.45 -10.63
N ALA A 380 0.92 -21.55 -11.87
CA ALA A 380 1.77 -21.32 -13.05
C ALA A 380 2.42 -19.91 -13.06
N THR A 381 1.76 -18.94 -12.43
CA THR A 381 2.15 -17.53 -12.45
C THR A 381 2.69 -17.00 -11.12
N GLY A 382 2.89 -17.87 -10.11
CA GLY A 382 3.22 -17.40 -8.77
C GLY A 382 3.32 -18.49 -7.71
N THR A 383 3.57 -18.07 -6.48
CA THR A 383 3.62 -18.95 -5.31
C THR A 383 2.96 -18.25 -4.14
N THR A 384 1.99 -18.92 -3.51
CA THR A 384 1.29 -18.42 -2.33
C THR A 384 1.77 -19.16 -1.09
N VAL A 385 2.28 -18.43 -0.11
CA VAL A 385 2.75 -18.99 1.16
C VAL A 385 1.69 -18.75 2.24
N LEU A 386 1.17 -19.84 2.80
CA LEU A 386 0.26 -19.81 3.96
C LEU A 386 1.10 -19.90 5.22
N GLU A 387 1.08 -18.84 6.02
CA GLU A 387 1.71 -18.82 7.33
C GLU A 387 0.90 -19.66 8.34
N PRO A 388 1.53 -20.13 9.44
CA PRO A 388 0.80 -20.79 10.53
C PRO A 388 -0.43 -20.00 10.98
N GLY A 389 -1.56 -20.70 11.15
CA GLY A 389 -2.84 -20.12 11.58
C GLY A 389 -3.61 -19.35 10.50
N TRP A 390 -3.12 -19.32 9.26
CA TRP A 390 -3.93 -18.95 8.09
C TRP A 390 -4.53 -20.21 7.45
N GLN A 391 -5.75 -20.10 6.94
CA GLN A 391 -6.41 -21.14 6.15
C GLN A 391 -6.81 -20.56 4.80
N ALA A 392 -6.46 -21.25 3.72
CA ALA A 392 -6.97 -20.94 2.39
C ALA A 392 -8.22 -21.76 2.08
N ARG A 393 -9.16 -21.16 1.35
CA ARG A 393 -10.37 -21.81 0.84
C ARG A 393 -10.55 -21.50 -0.64
N MET A 394 -10.78 -22.53 -1.45
CA MET A 394 -11.14 -22.39 -2.86
C MET A 394 -12.64 -22.07 -2.98
N THR A 395 -12.98 -21.01 -3.69
CA THR A 395 -14.39 -20.62 -3.94
C THR A 395 -14.96 -21.31 -5.19
N GLU A 396 -16.27 -21.18 -5.42
CA GLU A 396 -16.97 -21.67 -6.62
C GLU A 396 -16.45 -21.05 -7.92
N ARG A 397 -15.81 -19.88 -7.85
CA ARG A 397 -15.19 -19.19 -8.99
C ARG A 397 -13.67 -19.39 -9.06
N GLN A 398 -13.14 -20.39 -8.34
CA GLN A 398 -11.71 -20.70 -8.25
C GLN A 398 -10.83 -19.58 -7.68
N HIS A 399 -11.43 -18.57 -7.04
CA HIS A 399 -10.68 -17.65 -6.20
C HIS A 399 -10.15 -18.36 -4.97
N LEU A 400 -8.97 -17.94 -4.52
CA LEU A 400 -8.39 -18.38 -3.26
C LEU A 400 -8.61 -17.29 -2.23
N VAL A 401 -9.36 -17.60 -1.18
CA VAL A 401 -9.61 -16.69 -0.05
C VAL A 401 -8.86 -17.23 1.16
N LEU A 402 -7.97 -16.42 1.73
CA LEU A 402 -7.22 -16.80 2.92
C LEU A 402 -7.81 -16.05 4.11
N THR A 403 -8.00 -16.78 5.19
CA THR A 403 -8.56 -16.25 6.43
C THR A 403 -7.64 -16.57 7.59
N ARG A 404 -7.47 -15.59 8.48
CA ARG A 404 -6.76 -15.81 9.74
C ARG A 404 -7.69 -16.55 10.70
N VAL A 405 -7.43 -17.84 10.93
CA VAL A 405 -8.31 -18.74 11.71
C VAL A 405 -7.88 -18.92 13.17
N GLU A 406 -6.62 -18.63 13.49
CA GLU A 406 -6.15 -18.52 14.87
C GLU A 406 -5.90 -17.04 15.20
N GLU A 407 -5.93 -16.64 16.46
CA GLU A 407 -5.60 -15.26 16.80
C GLU A 407 -4.09 -15.03 16.70
N LEU A 408 -3.67 -13.90 16.12
CA LEU A 408 -2.25 -13.53 16.11
C LEU A 408 -1.82 -13.18 17.53
N GLN A 409 -1.01 -14.05 18.14
CA GLN A 409 -0.31 -13.75 19.38
C GLN A 409 0.72 -12.65 19.09
N ARG A 410 0.38 -11.42 19.45
CA ARG A 410 1.33 -10.30 19.40
C ARG A 410 2.21 -10.43 20.64
N ASP A 411 3.40 -11.00 20.47
CA ASP A 411 4.40 -10.96 21.52
C ASP A 411 4.65 -9.51 21.91
N HIS A 412 4.33 -9.13 23.15
CA HIS A 412 4.75 -7.85 23.70
C HIS A 412 6.28 -7.85 23.73
N ALA A 413 6.90 -6.93 22.99
CA ALA A 413 8.35 -6.78 22.98
C ALA A 413 8.84 -6.36 24.38
N ILE A 414 9.35 -7.32 25.16
CA ILE A 414 10.05 -7.07 26.42
C ILE A 414 11.54 -7.12 26.10
N GLY A 415 12.18 -5.97 25.87
CA GLY A 415 13.63 -5.86 25.82
C GLY A 415 14.14 -4.54 25.24
N THR A 416 15.16 -3.97 25.88
CA THR A 416 15.85 -2.72 25.47
C THR A 416 17.15 -2.98 24.70
N GLU A 417 17.41 -4.22 24.29
CA GLU A 417 18.62 -4.58 23.53
C GLU A 417 18.52 -4.10 22.08
N ALA A 418 19.61 -3.51 21.58
CA ALA A 418 19.73 -2.97 20.23
C ALA A 418 19.88 -4.11 19.19
N ASP A 419 18.75 -4.65 18.75
CA ASP A 419 18.65 -5.63 17.66
C ASP A 419 18.68 -4.89 16.30
N PRO A 420 19.62 -5.20 15.37
CA PRO A 420 19.73 -4.56 14.07
C PRO A 420 18.47 -4.58 13.20
N VAL A 421 17.58 -5.58 13.35
CA VAL A 421 16.29 -5.63 12.66
C VAL A 421 15.30 -4.71 13.34
N ARG A 422 15.24 -4.73 14.68
CA ARG A 422 14.34 -3.84 15.45
C ARG A 422 14.68 -2.37 15.25
N LEU A 423 15.96 -2.03 15.16
CA LEU A 423 16.39 -0.66 14.89
C LEU A 423 15.78 -0.13 13.59
N GLU A 424 15.77 -0.93 12.52
CA GLU A 424 15.16 -0.51 11.25
C GLU A 424 13.63 -0.48 11.34
N LEU A 425 12.99 -1.46 11.99
CA LEU A 425 11.54 -1.46 12.21
C LEU A 425 11.06 -0.22 13.01
N PHE A 426 11.74 0.11 14.10
CA PHE A 426 11.42 1.31 14.89
C PHE A 426 11.69 2.60 14.11
N ASN A 427 12.80 2.65 13.35
CA ASN A 427 13.09 3.78 12.48
C ASN A 427 11.94 4.00 11.47
N ASN A 428 11.50 2.95 10.78
CA ASN A 428 10.38 3.01 9.84
C ASN A 428 9.08 3.47 10.51
N LEU A 429 8.75 2.90 11.67
CA LEU A 429 7.54 3.23 12.41
C LEU A 429 7.51 4.71 12.82
N PHE A 430 8.58 5.21 13.44
CA PHE A 430 8.64 6.59 13.91
C PHE A 430 8.67 7.58 12.74
N MET A 431 9.38 7.27 11.66
CA MET A 431 9.35 8.08 10.43
C MET A 431 7.95 8.15 9.83
N SER A 432 7.26 7.00 9.73
CA SER A 432 5.89 6.95 9.22
C SER A 432 4.92 7.80 10.05
N ILE A 433 5.01 7.75 11.39
CA ILE A 433 4.19 8.59 12.26
C ILE A 433 4.47 10.08 12.01
N ALA A 434 5.74 10.48 11.90
CA ALA A 434 6.11 11.88 11.66
C ALA A 434 5.57 12.38 10.31
N GLU A 435 5.65 11.56 9.26
CA GLU A 435 5.11 11.86 7.93
C GLU A 435 3.58 11.93 7.92
N GLN A 436 2.90 11.05 8.68
CA GLN A 436 1.45 11.07 8.85
C GLN A 436 0.97 12.35 9.57
N MET A 437 1.68 12.78 10.61
CA MET A 437 1.42 14.06 11.27
C MET A 437 1.54 15.22 10.28
N GLY A 438 2.57 15.22 9.44
CA GLY A 438 2.80 16.26 8.44
C GLY A 438 1.70 16.30 7.38
N ALA A 439 1.34 15.14 6.84
CA ALA A 439 0.25 15.03 5.88
C ALA A 439 -1.10 15.48 6.48
N ALA A 440 -1.38 15.16 7.74
CA ALA A 440 -2.58 15.63 8.42
C ALA A 440 -2.60 17.16 8.58
N LEU A 441 -1.46 17.76 8.94
CA LEU A 441 -1.34 19.21 9.07
C LEU A 441 -1.49 19.92 7.73
N GLU A 442 -0.82 19.46 6.68
CA GLU A 442 -0.91 20.01 5.32
C GLU A 442 -2.34 19.99 4.79
N ASN A 443 -3.02 18.84 4.94
CA ASN A 443 -4.37 18.63 4.44
C ASN A 443 -5.42 19.51 5.14
N THR A 444 -5.16 19.92 6.38
CA THR A 444 -6.07 20.73 7.20
C THR A 444 -5.69 22.22 7.21
N ALA A 445 -4.55 22.58 6.62
CA ALA A 445 -4.04 23.94 6.63
C ALA A 445 -4.84 24.89 5.72
N TYR A 446 -5.24 26.03 6.30
CA TYR A 446 -5.76 27.17 5.55
C TYR A 446 -4.64 28.07 5.00
N SER A 447 -3.49 28.09 5.68
CA SER A 447 -2.37 28.95 5.31
C SER A 447 -1.67 28.43 4.06
N VAL A 448 -1.57 29.28 3.04
CA VAL A 448 -0.77 29.02 1.83
C VAL A 448 0.69 28.72 2.19
N ASN A 449 1.24 29.33 3.26
CA ASN A 449 2.60 29.03 3.70
C ASN A 449 2.72 27.58 4.19
N ILE A 450 1.76 27.09 4.97
CA ILE A 450 1.80 25.71 5.47
C ILE A 450 1.51 24.74 4.33
N LYS A 451 0.54 25.05 3.48
CA LYS A 451 0.05 24.11 2.45
C LYS A 451 0.91 24.05 1.19
N GLU A 452 1.26 25.20 0.62
CA GLU A 452 2.01 25.26 -0.65
C GLU A 452 3.50 25.40 -0.44
N ARG A 453 3.91 26.20 0.55
CA ARG A 453 5.33 26.39 0.85
C ARG A 453 5.88 25.32 1.80
N LEU A 454 5.01 24.47 2.35
CA LEU A 454 5.34 23.44 3.33
C LEU A 454 6.15 24.02 4.50
N ASP A 455 5.77 25.22 4.94
CA ASP A 455 6.38 25.97 6.03
C ASP A 455 5.91 25.44 7.39
N PHE A 456 6.16 24.16 7.64
CA PHE A 456 5.91 23.47 8.90
C PHE A 456 6.89 22.32 9.07
N SER A 457 6.97 21.72 10.24
CA SER A 457 7.70 20.47 10.45
C SER A 457 7.07 19.64 11.55
N CYS A 458 7.00 18.33 11.33
CA CYS A 458 6.50 17.36 12.29
C CYS A 458 7.65 16.45 12.71
N ALA A 459 7.78 16.23 14.01
CA ALA A 459 8.85 15.43 14.58
C ALA A 459 8.40 14.73 15.87
N ILE A 460 9.02 13.60 16.14
CA ILE A 460 8.84 12.78 17.34
C ILE A 460 10.10 12.88 18.18
N PHE A 461 9.91 13.01 19.49
CA PHE A 461 10.99 13.18 20.45
C PHE A 461 10.90 12.11 21.54
N ASP A 462 12.05 11.74 22.08
CA ASP A 462 12.13 10.86 23.25
C ASP A 462 11.72 11.62 24.55
N PRO A 463 11.64 10.92 25.70
CA PRO A 463 11.29 11.56 26.97
C PRO A 463 12.21 12.69 27.42
N ASP A 464 13.45 12.73 26.93
CA ASP A 464 14.45 13.76 27.23
C ASP A 464 14.44 14.91 26.20
N GLY A 465 13.60 14.83 25.17
CA GLY A 465 13.45 15.83 24.12
C GLY A 465 14.53 15.77 23.04
N TYR A 466 15.16 14.63 22.82
CA TYR A 466 16.02 14.38 21.65
C TYR A 466 15.18 13.89 20.47
N LEU A 467 15.59 14.29 19.27
CA LEU A 467 14.89 13.98 18.03
C LEU A 467 15.00 12.48 17.71
N CYS A 468 13.87 11.79 17.60
CA CYS A 468 13.80 10.40 17.17
C CYS A 468 13.56 10.27 15.67
N ALA A 469 12.58 11.02 15.15
CA ALA A 469 12.17 10.98 13.76
C ALA A 469 11.56 12.31 13.34
N ASN A 470 11.64 12.64 12.06
CA ASN A 470 11.03 13.83 11.50
C ASN A 470 10.57 13.59 10.06
N ALA A 471 9.46 14.22 9.70
CA ALA A 471 9.08 14.32 8.30
C ALA A 471 10.05 15.25 7.53
N PRO A 472 10.29 15.01 6.24
CA PRO A 472 11.22 15.77 5.42
C PRO A 472 10.62 17.15 5.08
N HIS A 473 10.76 18.09 6.00
CA HIS A 473 10.34 19.47 5.81
C HIS A 473 11.50 20.45 6.06
N MET A 474 11.19 21.76 6.11
CA MET A 474 12.13 22.87 6.26
C MET A 474 13.24 22.63 7.31
N PRO A 475 14.52 22.46 6.91
CA PRO A 475 15.63 22.15 7.83
C PRO A 475 15.84 23.14 8.97
N VAL A 476 15.42 24.40 8.79
CA VAL A 476 15.51 25.46 9.80
C VAL A 476 14.68 25.14 11.05
N HIS A 477 13.57 24.41 10.91
CA HIS A 477 12.72 24.03 12.04
C HIS A 477 13.37 22.95 12.90
N LEU A 478 14.08 21.99 12.29
CA LEU A 478 14.66 20.85 13.01
C LEU A 478 15.71 21.28 14.04
N GLY A 479 16.47 22.34 13.73
CA GLY A 479 17.48 22.88 14.64
C GLY A 479 16.90 23.49 15.93
N SER A 480 15.69 24.02 15.88
CA SER A 480 15.06 24.73 17.00
C SER A 480 14.04 23.89 17.78
N MET A 481 13.35 22.96 17.12
CA MET A 481 12.29 22.14 17.72
C MET A 481 12.77 21.37 18.96
N GLY A 482 13.98 20.79 18.92
CA GLY A 482 14.52 20.08 20.09
C GLY A 482 14.70 20.98 21.32
N GLN A 483 15.05 22.25 21.14
CA GLN A 483 15.12 23.21 22.25
C GLN A 483 13.73 23.58 22.77
N ALA A 484 12.75 23.74 21.88
CA ALA A 484 11.36 24.02 22.26
C ALA A 484 10.76 22.88 23.08
N VAL A 485 10.92 21.64 22.64
CA VAL A 485 10.43 20.45 23.35
C VAL A 485 11.09 20.31 24.71
N ARG A 486 12.43 20.42 24.79
CA ARG A 486 13.14 20.38 26.09
C ARG A 486 12.73 21.51 27.03
N SER A 487 12.44 22.70 26.51
CA SER A 487 11.91 23.81 27.32
C SER A 487 10.54 23.48 27.91
N ILE A 488 9.63 22.91 27.10
CA ILE A 488 8.31 22.48 27.57
C ILE A 488 8.45 21.38 28.62
N ILE A 489 9.25 20.34 28.37
CA ILE A 489 9.51 19.26 29.34
C ILE A 489 10.02 19.86 30.65
N ARG A 490 11.07 20.69 30.61
CA ARG A 490 11.63 21.31 31.83
C ARG A 490 10.62 22.14 32.61
N THR A 491 9.73 22.87 31.93
CA THR A 491 8.78 23.79 32.58
C THR A 491 7.45 23.13 32.96
N ARG A 492 7.09 22.01 32.34
CA ARG A 492 5.77 21.37 32.48
C ARG A 492 5.82 19.91 32.93
N ALA A 493 6.99 19.30 33.11
CA ALA A 493 7.13 17.88 33.49
C ALA A 493 6.24 17.47 34.67
N ALA A 494 6.11 18.32 35.68
CA ALA A 494 5.29 18.03 36.87
C ALA A 494 3.77 18.07 36.61
N THR A 495 3.33 18.74 35.55
CA THR A 495 1.90 18.96 35.24
C THR A 495 1.42 18.30 33.96
N MET A 496 2.35 17.84 33.12
CA MET A 496 2.08 17.25 31.81
C MET A 496 1.32 15.93 31.96
N LYS A 497 0.27 15.76 31.16
CA LYS A 497 -0.58 14.56 31.11
C LYS A 497 -0.78 14.08 29.67
N PRO A 498 -1.08 12.78 29.46
CA PRO A 498 -1.47 12.28 28.15
C PRO A 498 -2.65 13.07 27.57
N GLY A 499 -2.51 13.55 26.33
CA GLY A 499 -3.51 14.35 25.63
C GLY A 499 -3.33 15.87 25.72
N ASP A 500 -2.38 16.36 26.53
CA ASP A 500 -2.09 17.80 26.61
C ASP A 500 -1.48 18.33 25.30
N VAL A 501 -1.87 19.55 24.92
CA VAL A 501 -1.30 20.29 23.78
C VAL A 501 -0.64 21.57 24.31
N PHE A 502 0.64 21.77 23.97
CA PHE A 502 1.40 22.95 24.36
C PHE A 502 1.74 23.79 23.13
N ALA A 503 1.49 25.10 23.22
CA ALA A 503 1.91 26.08 22.22
C ALA A 503 2.99 26.98 22.81
N GLN A 504 4.10 27.18 22.09
CA GLN A 504 5.20 28.04 22.51
C GLN A 504 5.77 28.80 21.31
N ASN A 505 5.86 30.13 21.44
CA ASN A 505 6.48 31.03 20.46
C ASN A 505 7.68 31.80 21.05
N ALA A 506 8.19 31.38 22.21
CA ALA A 506 9.27 32.07 22.92
C ALA A 506 10.60 31.93 22.14
N PRO A 507 11.16 33.02 21.59
CA PRO A 507 12.29 32.95 20.66
C PRO A 507 13.56 32.40 21.32
N TYR A 508 13.77 32.73 22.60
CA TYR A 508 14.92 32.26 23.37
C TYR A 508 14.85 30.78 23.76
N ASN A 509 13.68 30.15 23.60
CA ASN A 509 13.44 28.76 23.96
C ASN A 509 13.13 27.91 22.72
N GLY A 510 13.69 28.25 21.56
CA GLY A 510 13.53 27.48 20.32
C GLY A 510 12.27 27.82 19.51
N GLY A 511 11.53 28.88 19.84
CA GLY A 511 10.49 29.40 18.97
C GLY A 511 11.09 30.09 17.75
N THR A 512 10.93 29.54 16.56
CA THR A 512 11.47 30.12 15.31
C THR A 512 10.42 30.77 14.43
N HIS A 513 9.15 30.39 14.60
CA HIS A 513 8.01 30.83 13.78
C HIS A 513 6.75 30.96 14.65
N LEU A 514 5.72 31.64 14.14
CA LEU A 514 4.33 31.57 14.60
C LEU A 514 3.47 30.99 13.49
#